data_AF-A0A962W4E4-F1
#
_entry.id   AF-A0A962W4E4-F1
#
_cell.length_a   1.000
_cell.length_b   1.000
_cell.length_c   1.000
_cell.angle_alpha   90.00
_cell.angle_beta   90.00
_cell.angle_gamma   90.00
#
_symmetry.space_group_name_H-M   'P 1'
#
loop_
_entity.id
_entity.type
_entity.pdbx_description
1 polymer ?
#
loop_
_entity_poly.entity_id
_entity_poly.type
_entity_poly.pdbx_seq_one_letter_code
_entity_poly.pdbx_strand_id
1 'polypeptide(L)'
;MDAPPTLHGLGVLVTRPKHQADTLCRLIEDHGGIAIRWPTLVIAAPRDPAPALALFDRLATYDLVIFTSANAVEWALPAIRERG
;
A
#
# COMPACT_ATOMS: atom_id res chain seq x y z
N MET A 1 -10.23 -4.12 33.21
CA MET A 1 -9.96 -3.78 31.81
C MET A 1 -9.52 -5.07 31.16
N ASP A 2 -10.37 -5.65 30.32
CA ASP A 2 -10.07 -6.94 29.71
C ASP A 2 -8.81 -6.83 28.85
N ALA A 3 -7.98 -7.87 28.87
CA ALA A 3 -6.82 -7.92 28.00
C ALA A 3 -7.27 -7.85 26.54
N PRO A 4 -6.54 -7.16 25.66
CA PRO A 4 -6.87 -7.14 24.23
C PRO A 4 -6.97 -8.59 23.72
N PRO A 5 -7.91 -8.87 22.80
CA PRO A 5 -8.07 -10.21 22.24
C PRO A 5 -6.75 -10.69 21.63
N THR A 6 -6.35 -11.89 22.02
CA THR A 6 -5.07 -12.51 21.60
C THR A 6 -5.25 -13.22 20.26
N LEU A 7 -4.18 -13.33 19.46
CA LEU A 7 -4.18 -14.16 18.25
C LEU A 7 -3.60 -15.57 18.51
N HIS A 8 -3.39 -15.96 19.78
CA HIS A 8 -2.75 -17.22 20.12
C HIS A 8 -3.48 -18.44 19.54
N GLY A 9 -2.73 -19.30 18.85
CA GLY A 9 -3.27 -20.50 18.19
C GLY A 9 -3.97 -20.24 16.85
N LEU A 10 -4.09 -18.99 16.39
CA LEU A 10 -4.67 -18.68 15.08
C LEU A 10 -3.60 -18.64 13.98
N GLY A 11 -3.86 -19.33 12.88
CA GLY A 11 -3.16 -19.13 11.61
C GLY A 11 -3.86 -18.04 10.80
N VAL A 12 -3.12 -16.99 10.41
CA VAL A 12 -3.67 -15.84 9.68
C VAL A 12 -3.07 -15.80 8.27
N LEU A 13 -3.91 -15.99 7.26
CA LEU A 13 -3.50 -15.88 5.86
C LEU A 13 -3.37 -14.41 5.45
N VAL A 14 -2.16 -13.98 5.10
CA VAL A 14 -1.87 -12.60 4.70
C VAL A 14 -1.74 -12.52 3.18
N THR A 15 -2.74 -11.93 2.54
CA THR A 15 -2.85 -11.82 1.07
C THR A 15 -2.26 -10.55 0.46
N ARG A 16 -1.68 -9.68 1.29
CA ARG A 16 -1.08 -8.41 0.86
C ARG A 16 0.09 -8.61 -0.11
N PRO A 17 0.39 -7.60 -0.96
CA PRO A 17 1.61 -7.60 -1.77
C PRO A 17 2.85 -7.85 -0.91
N LYS A 18 3.80 -8.61 -1.45
CA LYS A 18 4.98 -9.09 -0.70
C LYS A 18 5.71 -7.98 0.08
N HIS A 19 5.94 -6.84 -0.55
CA HIS A 19 6.65 -5.69 0.05
C HIS A 19 5.85 -4.95 1.13
N GLN A 20 4.55 -5.23 1.27
CA GLN A 20 3.64 -4.60 2.24
C GLN A 20 3.14 -5.58 3.32
N ALA A 21 3.49 -6.85 3.21
CA ALA A 21 3.01 -7.89 4.11
C ALA A 21 3.77 -7.90 5.44
N ASP A 22 5.07 -7.55 5.43
CA ASP A 22 5.96 -7.79 6.56
C ASP A 22 5.54 -7.08 7.85
N THR A 23 5.13 -5.82 7.77
CA THR A 23 4.65 -5.09 8.95
C THR A 23 3.42 -5.77 9.56
N LEU A 24 2.47 -6.18 8.73
CA LEU A 24 1.27 -6.87 9.22
C LEU A 24 1.60 -8.24 9.80
N CYS A 25 2.49 -9.00 9.16
CA CYS A 25 2.92 -10.30 9.67
C CYS A 25 3.61 -10.18 11.03
N ARG A 26 4.51 -9.20 11.21
CA ARG A 26 5.14 -8.92 12.50
C ARG A 26 4.11 -8.60 13.57
N LEU A 27 3.14 -7.73 13.26
CA LEU A 27 2.08 -7.41 14.22
C LEU A 27 1.23 -8.64 14.58
N ILE A 28 0.96 -9.54 13.65
CA ILE A 28 0.26 -10.81 13.94
C ILE A 28 1.09 -11.69 14.88
N GLU A 29 2.38 -11.86 14.57
CA GLU A 29 3.34 -12.66 15.33
C GLU A 29 3.52 -12.09 16.76
N ASP A 30 3.63 -10.77 16.90
CA ASP A 30 3.74 -10.05 18.18
C ASP A 30 2.50 -10.23 19.08
N HIS A 31 1.34 -10.53 18.49
CA HIS A 31 0.09 -10.83 19.22
C HIS A 31 -0.17 -12.34 19.39
N GLY A 32 0.84 -13.17 19.12
CA GLY A 32 0.82 -14.63 19.34
C GLY A 32 0.22 -15.45 18.19
N GLY A 33 -0.12 -14.82 17.07
CA GLY A 33 -0.63 -15.50 15.88
C GLY A 33 0.49 -16.05 14.98
N ILE A 34 0.11 -16.91 14.03
CA ILE A 34 1.01 -17.44 13.00
C ILE A 34 0.67 -16.77 11.67
N ALA A 35 1.55 -15.89 11.17
CA ALA A 35 1.34 -15.21 9.90
C ALA A 35 1.76 -16.09 8.70
N ILE A 36 0.78 -16.49 7.88
CA ILE A 36 0.99 -17.27 6.66
C ILE A 36 1.01 -16.31 5.47
N ARG A 37 2.20 -15.99 4.96
CA ARG A 37 2.37 -15.08 3.80
C ARG A 37 1.88 -15.77 2.53
N TRP A 38 0.85 -15.21 1.89
CA TRP A 38 0.28 -15.71 0.63
C TRP A 38 -0.08 -14.55 -0.32
N PRO A 39 0.90 -13.84 -0.89
CA PRO A 39 0.61 -12.68 -1.73
C PRO A 39 -0.23 -13.07 -2.95
N THR A 40 -1.41 -12.46 -3.09
CA THR A 40 -2.31 -12.70 -4.25
C THR A 40 -2.31 -11.55 -5.26
N LEU A 41 -1.60 -10.47 -4.96
CA LEU A 41 -1.55 -9.26 -5.77
C LEU A 41 -0.12 -8.75 -5.91
N VAL A 42 0.17 -8.14 -7.06
CA VAL A 42 1.41 -7.44 -7.36
C VAL A 42 1.07 -5.99 -7.69
N ILE A 43 1.81 -5.06 -7.09
CA ILE A 43 1.76 -3.64 -7.47
C ILE A 43 2.79 -3.45 -8.59
N ALA A 44 2.33 -2.95 -9.73
CA ALA A 44 3.16 -2.72 -10.90
C ALA A 44 2.78 -1.38 -11.54
N ALA A 45 3.66 -0.89 -12.42
CA ALA A 45 3.41 0.30 -13.21
C ALA A 45 2.11 0.15 -14.04
N PRO A 46 1.37 1.25 -14.27
CA PRO A 46 0.27 1.23 -15.23
C PRO A 46 0.81 0.86 -16.61
N ARG A 47 -0.01 0.15 -17.40
CA ARG A 47 0.37 -0.23 -18.79
C ARG A 47 0.61 0.99 -19.67
N ASP A 48 -0.13 2.07 -19.42
CA ASP A 48 0.03 3.35 -20.08
C ASP A 48 0.08 4.48 -19.04
N PRO A 49 1.25 5.10 -18.84
CA PRO A 49 1.39 6.24 -17.93
C PRO A 49 0.98 7.59 -18.56
N ALA A 50 0.83 7.68 -19.89
CA ALA A 50 0.68 8.96 -20.59
C ALA A 50 -0.48 9.83 -20.07
N PRO A 51 -1.68 9.29 -19.77
CA PRO A 51 -2.77 10.09 -19.22
C PRO A 51 -2.43 10.72 -17.87
N ALA A 52 -1.74 9.98 -17.00
CA ALA A 52 -1.33 10.49 -15.70
C ALA A 52 -0.25 11.57 -15.84
N LEU A 53 0.73 11.37 -16.72
CA LEU A 53 1.78 12.36 -16.97
C LEU A 53 1.21 13.67 -17.52
N ALA A 54 0.29 13.60 -18.48
CA ALA A 54 -0.38 14.79 -19.02
C ALA A 54 -1.23 15.54 -17.96
N LEU A 55 -1.79 14.82 -16.98
CA LEU A 55 -2.44 15.44 -15.82
C LEU A 55 -1.43 16.11 -14.89
N PHE A 56 -0.28 15.46 -14.66
CA PHE A 56 0.80 15.98 -13.81
C PHE A 56 1.37 17.30 -14.33
N ASP A 57 1.55 17.44 -15.64
CA ASP A 57 2.06 18.66 -16.29
C ASP A 57 1.16 19.90 -16.08
N ARG A 58 -0.09 19.71 -15.62
CA ARG A 58 -1.08 20.79 -15.39
C ARG A 58 -1.67 20.76 -13.98
N LEU A 59 -0.99 20.12 -13.03
CA LEU A 59 -1.47 20.00 -11.64
C LEU A 59 -1.78 21.35 -10.99
N ALA A 60 -1.02 22.40 -11.32
CA ALA A 60 -1.25 23.76 -10.83
C ALA A 60 -2.61 24.35 -11.23
N THR A 61 -3.34 23.73 -12.17
CA THR A 61 -4.70 24.13 -12.57
C THR A 61 -5.80 23.55 -11.68
N TYR A 62 -5.46 22.66 -10.74
CA TYR A 62 -6.41 22.03 -9.83
C TYR A 62 -6.23 22.57 -8.41
N ASP A 63 -7.34 22.82 -7.71
CA ASP A 63 -7.31 23.27 -6.31
C ASP A 63 -6.94 22.15 -5.32
N LEU A 64 -7.16 20.89 -5.71
CA LEU A 64 -6.95 19.73 -4.84
C LEU A 64 -6.53 18.49 -5.63
N VAL A 65 -5.63 17.71 -5.02
CA VAL A 65 -5.26 16.36 -5.46
C VAL A 65 -5.50 15.39 -4.31
N ILE A 66 -6.19 14.28 -4.59
CA ILE A 66 -6.50 13.24 -3.59
C ILE A 66 -5.79 11.94 -3.97
N PHE A 67 -5.02 11.38 -3.04
CA PHE A 67 -4.45 10.05 -3.16
C PHE A 67 -5.23 9.05 -2.32
N THR A 68 -5.69 7.96 -2.94
CA THR A 68 -6.55 6.95 -2.28
C THR A 68 -5.77 5.76 -1.71
N SER A 69 -4.45 5.71 -1.93
CA SER A 69 -3.59 4.65 -1.38
C SER A 69 -2.13 5.12 -1.28
N ALA A 70 -1.37 4.47 -0.40
CA ALA A 70 0.08 4.65 -0.32
C ALA A 70 0.76 4.36 -1.67
N ASN A 71 0.30 3.34 -2.40
CA ASN A 71 0.80 3.03 -3.74
C ASN A 71 0.64 4.21 -4.70
N ALA A 72 -0.51 4.88 -4.70
CA ALA A 72 -0.72 6.02 -5.58
C ALA A 72 0.28 7.16 -5.28
N VAL A 73 0.57 7.39 -4.00
CA VAL A 73 1.58 8.39 -3.57
C VAL A 73 2.98 8.00 -4.03
N GLU A 74 3.40 6.76 -3.73
CA GLU A 74 4.73 6.24 -4.05
C GLU A 74 5.05 6.31 -5.54
N TRP A 75 4.08 6.01 -6.40
CA TRP A 75 4.26 5.99 -7.85
C TRP A 75 4.11 7.37 -8.50
N ALA A 76 3.25 8.24 -7.98
CA ALA A 76 2.98 9.54 -8.59
C ALA A 76 4.01 10.62 -8.19
N LEU A 77 4.44 10.64 -6.92
CA LEU A 77 5.28 11.73 -6.39
C LEU A 77 6.58 11.96 -7.18
N PRO A 78 7.35 10.94 -7.61
CA PRO A 78 8.55 11.17 -8.39
C PRO A 78 8.27 11.94 -9.69
N ALA A 79 7.27 11.49 -10.46
CA ALA A 79 6.89 12.14 -11.72
C ALA A 79 6.31 13.54 -11.51
N ILE A 80 5.54 13.76 -10.44
CA ILE A 80 5.02 15.08 -10.09
C ILE A 80 6.17 16.05 -9.78
N ARG A 81 7.19 15.63 -9.03
CA ARG A 81 8.35 16.47 -8.67
C ARG A 81 9.25 16.81 -9.85
N GLU A 82 9.29 15.96 -10.87
CA GLU A 82 10.08 16.19 -12.09
C GLU A 82 9.39 17.15 -13.07
N ARG A 83 8.06 17.24 -13.01
CA ARG A 83 7.22 17.91 -14.02
C ARG A 83 6.50 19.15 -13.51
N GLY A 84 6.40 19.31 -12.19
CA GLY A 84 5.78 20.44 -11.50
C GLY A 84 6.79 21.18 -10.64
#